data_AF-K0UP39-F1
#
_entry.id   AF-K0UP39-F1
#
_cell.length_a   1.000
_cell.length_b   1.000
_cell.length_c   1.000
_cell.angle_alpha   90.00
_cell.angle_beta   90.00
_cell.angle_gamma   90.00
#
_symmetry.space_group_name_H-M   'P 1'
#
loop_
_entity.id
_entity.type
_entity.pdbx_description
1 polymer ?
#
loop_
_entity_poly.entity_id
_entity_poly.type
_entity_poly.pdbx_seq_one_letter_code
_entity_poly.pdbx_strand_id
1 'polypeptide(L)'
;VAAGVLSAGHARALLSLEAGPEAQEELAARIVAEGLSVRATEEAVTIANRNGQAPPAAPRRKPIQMPGLQDVAEQLSTAFDTRVTVSLGKRKGKIVVEFGSVDDLQRIVELMNASEQ
;
A
#
# COMPACT_ATOMS: atom_id res chain seq x y z
N VAL A 1 2.23 19.73 15.33
CA VAL A 1 2.11 18.37 14.76
C VAL A 1 1.35 17.53 15.77
N ALA A 2 0.03 17.42 15.61
CA ALA A 2 -0.79 16.63 16.52
C ALA A 2 -0.49 15.14 16.27
N ALA A 3 0.03 14.48 17.31
CA ALA A 3 0.16 13.04 17.47
C ALA A 3 0.63 12.27 16.23
N GLY A 4 1.94 12.24 15.92
CA GLY A 4 2.68 11.14 15.25
C GLY A 4 2.15 10.43 13.98
N VAL A 5 0.98 10.78 13.46
CA VAL A 5 0.21 10.01 12.48
C VAL A 5 0.37 10.61 11.08
N LEU A 6 0.53 11.93 10.99
CA LEU A 6 0.83 12.62 9.74
C LEU A 6 2.28 13.10 9.74
N SER A 7 3.06 12.58 8.79
CA SER A 7 4.43 13.06 8.55
C SER A 7 4.44 14.46 7.91
N ALA A 8 5.59 15.14 7.95
CA ALA A 8 5.79 16.42 7.27
C ALA A 8 5.49 16.35 5.75
N GLY A 9 5.65 15.18 5.13
CA GLY A 9 5.27 14.96 3.73
C GLY A 9 3.77 15.05 3.50
N HIS A 10 2.96 14.47 4.39
CA HIS A 10 1.50 14.57 4.32
C HIS A 10 1.04 16.01 4.46
N ALA A 11 1.63 16.76 5.41
CA ALA A 11 1.30 18.16 5.60
C ALA A 11 1.60 19.00 4.35
N ARG A 12 2.74 18.81 3.69
CA ARG A 12 3.06 19.52 2.44
C ARG A 12 2.08 19.18 1.31
N ALA A 13 1.71 17.90 1.18
CA ALA A 13 0.75 17.49 0.16
C ALA A 13 -0.62 18.12 0.41
N LEU A 14 -1.13 18.08 1.65
CA LEU A 14 -2.40 18.72 2.01
C LEU A 14 -2.42 20.22 1.73
N LEU A 15 -1.32 20.93 1.97
CA LEU A 15 -1.20 22.36 1.68
C LEU A 15 -1.31 22.70 0.18
N SER A 16 -1.05 21.74 -0.71
CA SER A 16 -1.24 21.92 -2.16
C SER A 16 -2.69 21.72 -2.63
N LEU A 17 -3.62 21.37 -1.73
CA LEU A 17 -5.04 21.25 -2.04
C LEU A 17 -5.67 22.64 -2.22
N GLU A 18 -6.30 22.87 -3.37
CA GLU A 18 -6.87 24.17 -3.78
C GLU A 18 -8.31 24.39 -3.26
N ALA A 19 -8.98 23.31 -2.83
CA ALA A 19 -10.37 23.32 -2.39
C ALA A 19 -10.62 23.98 -1.01
N GLY A 20 -9.58 24.54 -0.39
CA GLY A 20 -9.68 25.29 0.86
C GLY A 20 -9.54 24.45 2.15
N PRO A 21 -9.61 25.09 3.32
CA PRO A 21 -9.25 24.49 4.60
C PRO A 21 -10.20 23.38 5.07
N GLU A 22 -11.51 23.47 4.80
CA GLU A 22 -12.47 22.39 5.14
C GLU A 22 -12.13 21.08 4.39
N ALA A 23 -11.79 21.17 3.11
CA ALA A 23 -11.39 20.01 2.32
C ALA A 23 -10.03 19.43 2.78
N GLN A 24 -9.13 20.28 3.30
CA GLN A 24 -7.87 19.82 3.89
C GLN A 24 -8.11 19.02 5.17
N GLU A 25 -9.05 19.44 6.02
CA GLU A 25 -9.42 18.72 7.23
C GLU A 25 -10.10 17.37 6.92
N GLU A 26 -11.01 17.35 5.95
CA GLU A 26 -11.66 16.12 5.51
C GLU A 26 -10.64 15.11 4.95
N LEU A 27 -9.74 15.58 4.07
CA LEU A 27 -8.70 14.73 3.51
C LEU A 27 -7.68 14.29 4.56
N ALA A 28 -7.35 15.15 5.53
CA ALA A 28 -6.49 14.78 6.66
C ALA A 28 -7.12 13.67 7.51
N ALA A 29 -8.40 13.78 7.85
CA ALA A 29 -9.14 12.74 8.57
C ALA A 29 -9.13 11.43 7.79
N ARG A 30 -9.31 11.49 6.46
CA ARG A 30 -9.25 10.34 5.57
C ARG A 30 -7.86 9.68 5.53
N ILE A 31 -6.78 10.46 5.45
CA ILE A 31 -5.41 9.94 5.48
C ILE A 31 -5.15 9.15 6.77
N VAL A 32 -5.64 9.66 7.90
CA VAL A 32 -5.51 8.98 9.20
C VAL A 32 -6.36 7.70 9.25
N ALA A 33 -7.61 7.76 8.80
CA ALA A 33 -8.54 6.64 8.84
C ALA A 33 -8.12 5.49 7.89
N GLU A 34 -7.63 5.81 6.69
CA GLU A 34 -7.22 4.83 5.67
C GLU A 34 -5.72 4.49 5.73
N GLY A 35 -4.93 5.17 6.59
CA GLY A 35 -3.49 4.96 6.69
C GLY A 35 -2.75 5.26 5.38
N LEU A 36 -3.14 6.31 4.66
CA LEU A 36 -2.57 6.62 3.34
C LEU A 36 -1.08 6.95 3.44
N SER A 37 -0.30 6.44 2.49
CA SER A 37 1.10 6.84 2.34
C SER A 37 1.21 8.28 1.80
N VAL A 38 2.38 8.90 1.98
CA VAL A 38 2.68 10.25 1.43
C VAL A 38 2.40 10.30 -0.08
N ARG A 39 2.80 9.26 -0.84
CA ARG A 39 2.53 9.19 -2.29
C ARG A 39 1.05 9.08 -2.62
N ALA A 40 0.31 8.26 -1.87
CA ALA A 40 -1.14 8.13 -2.06
C ALA A 40 -1.86 9.43 -1.74
N THR A 41 -1.35 10.20 -0.76
CA THR A 41 -1.85 11.52 -0.40
C THR A 41 -1.60 12.54 -1.51
N GLU A 42 -0.39 12.59 -2.07
CA GLU A 42 -0.07 13.45 -3.22
C GLU A 42 -0.98 13.17 -4.42
N GLU A 43 -1.26 11.89 -4.68
CA GLU A 43 -2.18 11.47 -5.74
C GLU A 43 -3.63 11.90 -5.45
N ALA A 44 -4.11 11.70 -4.22
CA ALA A 44 -5.45 12.12 -3.80
C ALA A 44 -5.64 13.64 -3.93
N VAL A 45 -4.66 14.45 -3.53
CA VAL A 45 -4.69 15.92 -3.69
C VAL A 45 -4.70 16.30 -5.17
N THR A 46 -3.88 15.63 -6.00
CA THR A 46 -3.85 15.88 -7.45
C THR A 46 -5.20 15.60 -8.11
N ILE A 47 -5.89 14.54 -7.69
CA ILE A 47 -7.23 14.20 -8.19
C ILE A 47 -8.27 15.22 -7.71
N ALA A 48 -8.20 15.61 -6.44
CA ALA A 48 -9.12 16.59 -5.85
C ALA A 48 -9.02 17.96 -6.55
N ASN A 49 -7.81 18.45 -6.83
CA ASN A 49 -7.59 19.72 -7.56
C ASN A 49 -8.09 19.66 -9.02
N ARG A 50 -8.27 18.47 -9.60
CA ARG A 50 -8.79 18.28 -10.96
C ARG A 50 -10.30 18.06 -10.98
N ASN A 51 -11.04 18.46 -9.94
CA ASN A 51 -12.48 18.20 -9.81
C ASN A 51 -12.83 16.70 -9.95
N GLY A 52 -11.98 15.82 -9.42
CA GLY A 52 -12.19 14.37 -9.51
C GLY A 52 -11.82 13.72 -10.84
N GLN A 53 -11.26 14.48 -11.81
CA GLN A 53 -10.67 13.88 -13.00
C GLN A 53 -9.30 13.30 -12.67
N ALA A 54 -9.27 11.97 -12.49
CA ALA A 54 -8.03 11.23 -12.38
C ALA A 54 -7.16 11.46 -13.63
N PRO A 55 -5.83 11.70 -13.48
CA PRO A 55 -4.93 11.55 -14.61
C PRO A 55 -5.15 10.17 -15.23
N PRO A 56 -5.01 9.99 -16.56
CA PRO A 56 -4.93 8.65 -17.11
C PRO A 56 -3.81 7.92 -16.36
N ALA A 57 -4.19 6.87 -15.63
CA ALA A 57 -3.26 6.10 -14.85
C ALA A 57 -2.14 5.67 -15.80
N ALA A 58 -0.90 6.13 -15.52
CA ALA A 58 0.25 5.66 -16.27
C ALA A 58 0.17 4.13 -16.26
N PRO A 59 0.28 3.45 -17.42
CA PRO A 59 0.04 2.02 -17.48
C PRO A 59 0.96 1.37 -16.46
N ARG A 60 0.36 0.87 -15.36
CA ARG A 60 1.05 0.05 -14.39
C ARG A 60 1.56 -1.13 -15.22
N ARG A 61 2.86 -1.14 -15.51
CA ARG A 61 3.48 -2.23 -16.26
C ARG A 61 3.03 -3.51 -15.58
N LYS A 62 2.27 -4.33 -16.31
CA LYS A 62 1.83 -5.63 -15.81
C LYS A 62 3.07 -6.30 -15.19
N PRO A 63 2.98 -6.78 -13.94
CA PRO A 63 4.07 -7.57 -13.37
C PRO A 63 4.44 -8.62 -14.41
N ILE A 64 5.74 -8.76 -14.68
CA ILE A 64 6.22 -9.81 -15.56
C ILE A 64 5.85 -11.11 -14.84
N GLN A 65 4.75 -11.74 -15.25
CA GLN A 65 4.35 -13.05 -14.76
C GLN A 65 5.29 -14.05 -15.43
N MET A 66 6.39 -14.35 -14.75
CA MET A 66 7.26 -15.44 -15.17
C MET A 66 6.63 -16.77 -14.74
N PRO A 67 6.54 -17.76 -15.65
CA PRO A 67 6.20 -19.14 -15.29
C PRO A 67 7.17 -19.60 -14.19
N GLY A 68 6.66 -20.06 -13.05
CA GLY A 68 7.43 -20.41 -11.85
C GLY A 68 7.22 -19.49 -10.64
N LEU A 69 6.91 -18.20 -10.82
CA LEU A 69 6.57 -17.33 -9.67
C LEU A 69 5.15 -17.58 -9.17
N GLN A 70 4.25 -18.03 -10.04
CA GLN A 70 2.88 -18.36 -9.69
C GLN A 70 2.85 -19.60 -8.78
N ASP A 71 3.64 -20.63 -9.10
CA ASP A 71 3.75 -21.84 -8.29
C ASP A 71 4.29 -21.54 -6.89
N VAL A 72 5.29 -20.66 -6.79
CA VAL A 72 5.82 -20.19 -5.50
C VAL A 72 4.77 -19.40 -4.73
N ALA A 73 4.03 -18.51 -5.40
CA ALA A 73 2.94 -17.76 -4.76
C ALA A 73 1.84 -18.69 -4.23
N GLU A 74 1.48 -19.72 -4.99
CA GLU A 74 0.46 -20.71 -4.64
C GLU A 74 0.89 -21.61 -3.47
N GLN A 75 2.15 -22.05 -3.48
CA GLN A 75 2.73 -22.79 -2.35
C GLN A 75 2.76 -21.95 -1.07
N LEU A 76 3.22 -20.70 -1.15
CA LEU A 76 3.24 -19.78 0.00
C LEU A 76 1.83 -19.44 0.48
N SER A 77 0.89 -19.26 -0.44
CA SER A 77 -0.51 -19.00 -0.13
C SER A 77 -1.14 -20.17 0.63
N THR A 78 -0.84 -21.40 0.20
CA THR A 78 -1.29 -22.62 0.88
C THR A 78 -0.64 -22.79 2.25
N ALA A 79 0.68 -22.58 2.34
CA ALA A 79 1.42 -22.74 3.60
C ALA A 79 0.99 -21.71 4.67
N PHE A 80 0.73 -20.48 4.26
CA PHE A 80 0.33 -19.39 5.15
C PHE A 80 -1.18 -19.25 5.31
N ASP A 81 -1.98 -20.03 4.56
CA ASP A 81 -3.44 -19.92 4.51
C ASP A 81 -3.90 -18.46 4.31
N THR A 82 -3.24 -17.75 3.40
CA THR A 82 -3.55 -16.35 3.11
C THR A 82 -3.18 -15.97 1.68
N ARG A 83 -3.62 -14.80 1.22
CA ARG A 83 -3.31 -14.30 -0.12
C ARG A 83 -1.85 -13.83 -0.19
N VAL A 84 -1.08 -14.49 -1.05
CA VAL A 84 0.31 -14.14 -1.33
C VAL A 84 0.46 -13.73 -2.79
N THR A 85 1.11 -12.59 -3.02
CA THR A 85 1.48 -12.12 -4.36
C THR A 85 3.00 -12.03 -4.47
N VAL A 86 3.57 -12.66 -5.49
CA VAL A 86 5.00 -12.58 -5.80
C VAL A 86 5.18 -11.75 -7.07
N SER A 87 6.09 -10.78 -7.03
CA SER A 87 6.40 -9.90 -8.14
C SER A 87 7.91 -9.76 -8.29
N LEU A 88 8.43 -9.90 -9.51
CA LEU A 88 9.84 -9.66 -9.78
C LEU A 88 10.04 -8.34 -10.53
N GLY A 89 10.87 -7.46 -9.96
CA GLY A 89 11.41 -6.29 -10.66
C GLY A 89 12.75 -6.60 -11.33
N LYS A 90 13.34 -5.63 -12.03
CA LYS A 90 14.61 -5.80 -12.79
C LYS A 90 15.79 -6.33 -11.96
N ARG A 91 15.83 -6.08 -10.65
CA ARG A 91 16.96 -6.44 -9.75
C ARG A 91 16.53 -7.01 -8.40
N LYS A 92 15.24 -6.95 -8.05
CA LYS A 92 14.72 -7.34 -6.73
C LYS A 92 13.37 -7.99 -6.90
N GLY A 93 13.12 -9.04 -6.12
CA GLY A 93 11.79 -9.61 -5.91
C GLY A 93 11.05 -8.90 -4.78
N LYS A 94 9.72 -8.94 -4.85
CA LYS A 94 8.82 -8.49 -3.80
C LYS A 94 7.79 -9.61 -3.58
N ILE A 95 7.66 -10.02 -2.32
CA ILE A 95 6.57 -10.88 -1.85
C ILE A 95 5.66 -10.00 -1.01
N VAL A 96 4.36 -10.06 -1.27
CA VAL A 96 3.32 -9.38 -0.48
C VAL A 96 2.43 -10.44 0.11
N VAL A 97 2.32 -10.46 1.42
CA VAL A 97 1.42 -11.33 2.17
C VAL A 97 0.36 -10.43 2.78
N GLU A 98 -0.90 -10.63 2.39
CA GLU A 98 -2.03 -9.94 3.00
C GLU A 98 -2.49 -10.74 4.23
N PHE A 99 -3.03 -10.11 5.26
CA PHE A 99 -3.56 -10.79 6.44
C PHE A 99 -4.79 -10.07 6.94
N GLY A 100 -5.77 -10.83 7.45
CA GLY A 100 -7.04 -10.28 7.93
C GLY A 100 -7.01 -9.84 9.39
N SER A 101 -6.06 -10.35 10.17
CA SER A 101 -5.98 -10.11 11.62
C SER A 101 -4.54 -10.06 12.13
N VAL A 102 -4.35 -9.52 13.34
CA VAL A 102 -3.05 -9.53 14.02
C VAL A 102 -2.61 -10.96 14.38
N ASP A 103 -3.57 -11.84 14.67
CA ASP A 103 -3.34 -13.26 14.95
C ASP A 103 -2.76 -13.98 13.72
N ASP A 104 -3.32 -13.73 12.54
CA ASP A 104 -2.78 -14.24 11.27
C ASP A 104 -1.34 -13.81 11.03
N LEU A 105 -1.03 -12.53 11.29
CA LEU A 105 0.34 -12.02 11.16
C LEU A 105 1.30 -12.80 12.07
N GLN A 106 0.90 -13.04 13.32
CA GLN A 106 1.73 -13.75 14.30
C GLN A 106 1.96 -15.20 13.87
N ARG A 107 0.91 -15.90 13.43
CA ARG A 107 0.99 -17.26 12.85
C ARG A 107 1.93 -17.31 11.64
N ILE A 108 1.84 -16.35 10.73
CA ILE A 108 2.69 -16.28 9.53
C ILE A 108 4.16 -16.12 9.93
N VAL A 109 4.46 -15.24 10.89
CA VAL A 109 5.83 -15.02 11.40
C VAL A 109 6.37 -16.30 12.05
N GLU A 110 5.56 -17.00 12.83
CA GLU A 110 5.93 -18.28 13.44
C GLU A 110 6.25 -19.34 12.38
N LEU A 111 5.42 -19.46 11.33
CA LEU A 111 5.66 -20.38 10.21
C LEU A 111 6.95 -20.05 9.45
N MET A 112 7.30 -18.77 9.30
CA MET A 112 8.56 -18.36 8.68
C MET A 112 9.77 -18.77 9.53
N ASN A 113 9.69 -18.58 10.85
CA ASN A 113 10.77 -18.91 11.79
C ASN A 113 10.91 -20.43 12.04
N ALA A 114 9.83 -21.20 11.85
CA ALA A 114 9.83 -22.65 12.06
C ALA A 114 10.71 -23.42 11.06
N SER A 115 11.22 -22.76 10.00
CA SER A 115 12.07 -23.37 8.98
C SER A 115 13.58 -23.38 9.33
N GLU A 116 13.97 -22.97 10.54
CA GLU A 116 15.37 -23.03 11.04
C GLU A 116 15.70 -24.27 11.90
N GLN A 117 14.87 -25.31 11.94
CA GLN A 117 15.15 -26.57 12.68
C GLN A 117 15.18 -27.81 11.79
#